data_AF-A0ABD3UFY8-F1
#
_entry.id   AF-A0ABD3UFY8-F1
#
_cell.length_a   1.000
_cell.length_b   1.000
_cell.length_c   1.000
_cell.angle_alpha   90.00
_cell.angle_beta   90.00
_cell.angle_gamma   90.00
#
_symmetry.space_group_name_H-M   'P 1'
#
loop_
_entity.id
_entity.type
_entity.pdbx_description
1 polymer ?
#
loop_
_entity_poly.entity_id
_entity_poly.type
_entity_poly.pdbx_seq_one_letter_code
_entity_poly.pdbx_strand_id
1 'polypeptide(L)'
;MALYNSDRNESWGGGRRTICMTEMRPSQLRFTHDSISCRFKDGGTMEEMFRQLLNGEISLKKIRSLVAMEFQGYWFVVRGNRRLYVMKKLEEIGKISTVSVLKQTFDQQVFNKQFSTRNMGLSLKVRGDPYMEQKLNRLVSEWRTNRRSDSFAEWFNENGAGSRSDSFAELFNYSGAGNIRRESGLSNSGSNYTDIGRQSNIANEQVRSTASNPSWTASHSRYSTPKPAADTSSSKGDGSWCVIL
;
A
#
# COMPACT_ATOMS: atom_id res chain seq x y z
N MET A 1 19.97 33.48 -9.83
CA MET A 1 18.84 32.54 -9.67
C MET A 1 18.35 32.64 -8.23
N ALA A 2 17.26 33.36 -7.99
CA ALA A 2 16.69 33.55 -6.66
C ALA A 2 15.77 32.36 -6.34
N LEU A 3 16.12 31.57 -5.32
CA LEU A 3 15.28 30.48 -4.83
C LEU A 3 14.16 31.07 -3.96
N TYR A 4 12.94 30.70 -4.32
CA TYR A 4 11.68 31.16 -3.79
C TYR A 4 11.44 30.57 -2.38
N ASN A 5 11.97 31.19 -1.33
CA ASN A 5 11.58 30.88 0.05
C ASN A 5 10.37 31.73 0.45
N SER A 6 9.17 31.24 0.15
CA SER A 6 7.89 31.86 0.54
C SER A 6 7.27 31.20 1.78
N ASP A 7 8.07 30.86 2.79
CA ASP A 7 7.56 30.46 4.10
C ASP A 7 7.48 31.68 5.02
N ARG A 8 6.56 32.60 4.71
CA ARG A 8 6.10 33.62 5.66
C ARG A 8 5.04 33.00 6.57
N ASN A 9 5.47 32.33 7.63
CA ASN A 9 4.61 31.98 8.75
C ASN A 9 4.53 33.18 9.71
N GLU A 10 3.56 34.05 9.48
CA GLU A 10 3.17 35.10 10.43
C GLU A 10 2.55 34.46 11.67
N SER A 11 3.30 34.46 12.76
CA SER A 11 2.87 34.09 14.09
C SER A 11 2.20 35.29 14.77
N TRP A 12 0.87 35.28 14.86
CA TRP A 12 0.12 36.17 15.74
C TRP A 12 -0.71 35.35 16.72
N GLY A 13 -0.56 35.69 17.99
CA GLY A 13 -1.22 35.04 19.12
C GLY A 13 -2.73 34.91 18.93
N GLY A 14 -3.19 33.67 18.89
CA GLY A 14 -4.58 33.29 18.65
C GLY A 14 -4.60 31.99 17.86
N GLY A 15 -4.58 30.85 18.56
CA GLY A 15 -4.32 29.49 18.05
C GLY A 15 -5.17 29.04 16.86
N ARG A 16 -4.94 29.60 15.68
CA ARG A 16 -5.44 29.11 14.41
C ARG A 16 -4.58 27.92 14.01
N ARG A 17 -5.23 26.78 13.83
CA ARG A 17 -4.63 25.61 13.21
C ARG A 17 -4.20 26.00 11.80
N THR A 18 -2.92 26.27 11.59
CA THR A 18 -2.40 26.48 10.24
C THR A 18 -2.47 25.15 9.51
N ILE A 19 -3.35 25.08 8.52
CA ILE A 19 -3.51 23.95 7.64
C ILE A 19 -2.81 24.33 6.34
N CYS A 20 -1.66 23.72 6.05
CA CYS A 20 -0.99 23.90 4.77
C CYS A 20 -0.99 22.61 3.96
N MET A 21 -1.26 22.73 2.67
CA MET A 21 -1.23 21.62 1.72
C MET A 21 0.14 21.61 1.04
N THR A 22 0.78 20.45 1.01
CA THR A 22 2.09 20.25 0.37
C THR A 22 2.07 18.98 -0.46
N GLU A 23 2.93 18.90 -1.46
CA GLU A 23 3.23 17.64 -2.14
C GLU A 23 4.40 16.95 -1.42
N MET A 24 4.29 15.64 -1.21
CA MET A 24 5.34 14.83 -0.58
C MET A 24 5.45 13.47 -1.27
N ARG A 25 6.62 12.83 -1.20
CA ARG A 25 6.76 11.45 -1.68
C ARG A 25 6.12 10.49 -0.67
N PRO A 26 5.35 9.47 -1.10
CA PRO A 26 4.80 8.47 -0.19
C PRO A 26 5.87 7.79 0.69
N SER A 27 7.05 7.53 0.14
CA SER A 27 8.24 6.97 0.81
C SER A 27 8.76 7.83 1.97
N GLN A 28 8.54 9.16 1.95
CA GLN A 28 8.93 10.07 3.05
C GLN A 28 7.93 10.05 4.21
N LEU A 29 6.73 9.49 4.00
CA LEU A 29 5.67 9.45 4.99
C LEU A 29 5.72 8.15 5.80
N ARG A 30 5.51 8.25 7.11
CA ARG A 30 5.47 7.12 8.04
C ARG A 30 4.04 6.82 8.48
N PHE A 31 3.80 5.57 8.83
CA PHE A 31 2.52 5.12 9.38
C PHE A 31 2.44 5.44 10.87
N THR A 32 1.28 5.88 11.35
CA THR A 32 1.05 6.09 12.79
C THR A 32 0.66 4.79 13.51
N HIS A 33 0.23 3.77 12.75
CA HIS A 33 -0.25 2.51 13.29
C HIS A 33 0.54 1.31 12.76
N ASP A 34 0.76 0.32 13.61
CA ASP A 34 1.36 -0.96 13.22
C ASP A 34 0.41 -1.87 12.43
N SER A 35 -0.89 -1.61 12.49
CA SER A 35 -1.87 -2.41 11.75
C SER A 35 -3.05 -1.60 11.21
N ILE A 36 -3.52 -2.01 10.03
CA ILE A 36 -4.67 -1.40 9.35
C ILE A 36 -5.61 -2.48 8.83
N SER A 37 -6.89 -2.14 8.65
CA SER A 37 -7.86 -3.04 7.99
C SER A 37 -7.72 -2.96 6.47
N CYS A 38 -7.98 -4.08 5.77
CA CYS A 38 -8.08 -4.15 4.31
C CYS A 38 -9.29 -3.40 3.72
N ARG A 39 -10.27 -3.03 4.55
CA ARG A 39 -11.51 -2.33 4.14
C ARG A 39 -11.48 -0.87 4.57
N PHE A 40 -12.08 0.00 3.78
CA PHE A 40 -12.35 1.41 4.08
C PHE A 40 -13.67 1.58 4.85
N LYS A 41 -13.97 2.80 5.29
CA LYS A 41 -15.20 3.09 6.06
C LYS A 41 -16.46 3.09 5.20
N ASP A 42 -16.30 3.36 3.91
CA ASP A 42 -17.33 3.35 2.87
C ASP A 42 -17.61 1.94 2.32
N GLY A 43 -16.95 0.91 2.85
CA GLY A 43 -17.09 -0.48 2.41
C GLY A 43 -16.13 -0.90 1.30
N GLY A 44 -15.47 0.04 0.62
CA GLY A 44 -14.46 -0.25 -0.39
C GLY A 44 -13.25 -1.01 0.17
N THR A 45 -12.48 -1.69 -0.67
CA THR A 45 -11.26 -2.40 -0.27
C THR A 45 -10.01 -1.68 -0.76
N MET A 46 -8.88 -1.90 -0.08
CA MET A 46 -7.58 -1.39 -0.55
C MET A 46 -7.19 -1.95 -1.92
N GLU A 47 -7.53 -3.22 -2.18
CA GLU A 47 -7.36 -3.90 -3.46
C GLU A 47 -8.11 -3.17 -4.59
N GLU A 48 -9.38 -2.83 -4.35
CA GLU A 48 -10.21 -2.13 -5.33
C GLU A 48 -9.69 -0.72 -5.63
N MET A 49 -9.34 0.03 -4.59
CA MET A 49 -8.74 1.36 -4.77
C MET A 49 -7.40 1.28 -5.53
N PHE A 50 -6.57 0.28 -5.24
CA PHE A 50 -5.32 0.07 -5.94
C PHE A 50 -5.55 -0.23 -7.43
N ARG A 51 -6.47 -1.14 -7.75
CA ARG A 51 -6.86 -1.48 -9.12
C ARG A 51 -7.34 -0.26 -9.91
N GLN A 52 -8.27 0.51 -9.34
CA GLN A 52 -8.80 1.73 -9.96
C GLN A 52 -7.72 2.78 -10.22
N LEU A 53 -6.80 2.99 -9.27
CA LEU A 53 -5.67 3.91 -9.46
C LEU A 53 -4.65 3.40 -10.48
N LEU A 54 -4.37 2.11 -10.48
CA LEU A 54 -3.43 1.47 -11.39
C LEU A 54 -3.88 1.62 -12.85
N ASN A 55 -5.17 1.39 -13.09
CA ASN A 55 -5.84 1.54 -14.39
C ASN A 55 -6.13 3.00 -14.76
N GLY A 56 -6.08 3.93 -13.81
CA GLY A 56 -6.43 5.34 -14.04
C GLY A 56 -7.93 5.63 -14.06
N GLU A 57 -8.76 4.70 -13.59
CA GLU A 57 -10.21 4.86 -13.44
C GLU A 57 -10.55 5.97 -12.43
N ILE A 58 -9.72 6.13 -11.39
CA ILE A 58 -9.79 7.25 -10.45
C ILE A 58 -8.50 8.07 -10.48
N SER A 59 -8.66 9.39 -10.43
CA SER A 59 -7.53 10.32 -10.30
C SER A 59 -7.10 10.46 -8.84
N LEU A 60 -5.79 10.53 -8.59
CA LEU A 60 -5.24 10.85 -7.27
C LEU A 60 -5.84 12.12 -6.66
N LYS A 61 -6.18 13.12 -7.48
CA LYS A 61 -6.79 14.39 -7.02
C LYS A 61 -8.19 14.21 -6.43
N LYS A 62 -8.91 13.16 -6.82
CA LYS A 62 -10.25 12.84 -6.29
C LYS A 62 -10.16 12.11 -4.94
N ILE A 63 -9.00 11.52 -4.63
CA ILE A 63 -8.79 10.86 -3.35
C ILE A 63 -8.56 11.93 -2.29
N ARG A 64 -9.34 11.87 -1.20
CA ARG A 64 -9.19 12.80 -0.08
C ARG A 64 -7.73 12.81 0.40
N SER A 65 -7.15 13.99 0.62
CA SER A 65 -5.76 14.17 1.01
C SER A 65 -5.38 13.41 2.29
N LEU A 66 -4.09 13.07 2.40
CA LEU A 66 -3.51 12.54 3.64
C LEU A 66 -3.40 13.66 4.67
N VAL A 67 -3.56 13.36 5.95
CA VAL A 67 -3.28 14.33 7.02
C VAL A 67 -2.07 13.83 7.77
N ALA A 68 -1.00 14.63 7.77
CA ALA A 68 0.26 14.30 8.41
C ALA A 68 0.67 15.35 9.44
N MET A 69 1.41 14.88 10.44
CA MET A 69 2.02 15.68 11.49
C MET A 69 3.52 15.40 11.51
N GLU A 70 4.30 16.44 11.75
CA GLU A 70 5.73 16.27 12.03
C GLU A 70 5.92 15.88 13.49
N PHE A 71 6.67 14.81 13.72
CA PHE A 71 7.01 14.30 15.06
C PHE A 71 8.42 13.73 15.02
N GLN A 72 9.29 14.23 15.90
CA GLN A 72 10.71 13.81 15.99
C GLN A 72 11.45 13.90 14.64
N GLY A 73 11.19 14.95 13.85
CA GLY A 73 11.84 15.17 12.54
C GLY A 73 11.32 14.28 11.41
N TYR A 74 10.23 13.53 11.62
CA TYR A 74 9.59 12.72 10.58
C TYR A 74 8.11 13.05 10.42
N TRP A 75 7.57 12.79 9.22
CA TRP A 75 6.17 13.02 8.90
C TRP A 75 5.34 11.75 9.08
N PHE A 76 4.44 11.75 10.04
CA PHE A 76 3.55 10.63 10.34
C PHE A 76 2.12 10.91 9.85
N VAL A 77 1.53 9.97 9.11
CA VAL A 77 0.15 10.08 8.64
C VAL A 77 -0.81 9.74 9.75
N VAL A 78 -1.46 10.78 10.29
CA VAL A 78 -2.49 10.66 11.33
C VAL A 78 -3.80 10.18 10.73
N ARG A 79 -4.18 10.69 9.55
CA ARG A 79 -5.40 10.26 8.84
C ARG A 79 -5.10 9.79 7.42
N GLY A 80 -5.49 8.56 7.14
CA GLY A 80 -5.36 7.97 5.81
C GLY A 80 -4.30 6.90 5.68
N ASN A 81 -3.87 6.24 6.77
CA ASN A 81 -2.87 5.15 6.75
C ASN A 81 -3.16 4.06 5.69
N ARG A 82 -4.43 3.67 5.51
CA ARG A 82 -4.85 2.74 4.43
C ARG A 82 -4.54 3.27 3.02
N ARG A 83 -4.76 4.56 2.79
CA ARG A 83 -4.47 5.20 1.49
C ARG A 83 -2.97 5.37 1.28
N LEU A 84 -2.23 5.73 2.34
CA LEU A 84 -0.78 5.79 2.28
C LEU A 84 -0.18 4.43 1.88
N TYR A 85 -0.72 3.32 2.41
CA TYR A 85 -0.26 1.98 2.02
C TYR A 85 -0.42 1.73 0.51
N VAL A 86 -1.61 2.00 -0.03
CA VAL A 86 -1.88 1.91 -1.49
C VAL A 86 -0.96 2.84 -2.29
N MET A 87 -0.78 4.09 -1.84
CA MET A 87 0.07 5.08 -2.52
C MET A 87 1.56 4.67 -2.51
N LYS A 88 2.08 4.09 -1.42
CA LYS A 88 3.45 3.56 -1.39
C LYS A 88 3.64 2.44 -2.40
N LYS A 89 2.68 1.52 -2.49
CA LYS A 89 2.71 0.43 -3.50
C LYS A 89 2.69 0.98 -4.93
N LEU A 90 1.94 2.05 -5.18
CA LEU A 90 1.93 2.74 -6.47
C LEU A 90 3.25 3.49 -6.76
N GLU A 91 3.92 4.04 -5.74
CA GLU A 91 5.25 4.64 -5.88
C GLU A 91 6.32 3.57 -6.19
N GLU A 92 6.26 2.41 -5.52
CA GLU A 92 7.18 1.27 -5.73
C GLU A 92 7.18 0.78 -7.19
N ILE A 93 6.02 0.83 -7.86
CA ILE A 93 5.90 0.46 -9.29
C ILE A 93 6.19 1.62 -10.26
N GLY A 94 6.49 2.82 -9.75
CA GLY A 94 6.75 4.01 -10.56
C GLY A 94 5.51 4.67 -11.18
N LYS A 95 4.30 4.37 -10.67
CA LYS A 95 3.05 4.95 -11.20
C LYS A 95 2.82 6.37 -10.69
N ILE A 96 3.29 6.67 -9.47
CA ILE A 96 3.13 7.98 -8.83
C ILE A 96 4.45 8.38 -8.17
N SER A 97 4.72 9.68 -8.07
CA SER A 97 5.93 10.22 -7.43
C SER A 97 5.62 11.04 -6.18
N THR A 98 4.55 11.84 -6.21
CA THR A 98 4.10 12.67 -5.09
C THR A 98 2.63 12.47 -4.78
N VAL A 99 2.26 12.84 -3.56
CA VAL A 99 0.89 12.89 -3.07
C VAL A 99 0.64 14.17 -2.29
N SER A 100 -0.59 14.66 -2.38
CA SER A 100 -1.02 15.83 -1.62
C SER A 100 -1.25 15.48 -0.15
N VAL A 101 -0.53 16.18 0.72
CA VAL A 101 -0.55 16.03 2.17
C VAL A 101 -0.98 17.33 2.82
N LEU A 102 -1.95 17.20 3.71
CA LEU A 102 -2.37 18.24 4.62
C LEU A 102 -1.49 18.18 5.87
N LYS A 103 -0.59 19.15 6.02
CA LYS A 103 0.21 19.31 7.23
C LYS A 103 -0.67 19.93 8.30
N GLN A 104 -0.78 19.23 9.42
CA GLN A 104 -1.56 19.68 10.55
C GLN A 104 -0.80 19.38 11.85
N THR A 105 -0.71 20.38 12.71
CA THR A 105 -0.23 20.22 14.09
C THR A 105 -1.35 19.65 14.95
N PHE A 106 -1.01 18.64 15.76
CA PHE A 106 -1.91 18.08 16.76
C PHE A 106 -1.28 18.25 18.15
N ASP A 107 -2.13 18.26 19.17
CA ASP A 107 -1.66 18.11 20.53
C ASP A 107 -0.88 16.79 20.69
N GLN A 108 0.29 16.87 21.32
CA GLN A 108 1.21 15.75 21.40
C GLN A 108 0.66 14.61 22.26
N GLN A 109 -0.14 14.90 23.30
CA GLN A 109 -0.78 13.86 24.09
C GLN A 109 -1.82 13.10 23.27
N VAL A 110 -2.61 13.82 22.47
CA VAL A 110 -3.58 13.21 21.55
C VAL A 110 -2.89 12.36 20.49
N PHE A 111 -1.76 12.85 19.94
CA PHE A 111 -0.96 12.10 18.96
C PHE A 111 -0.37 10.82 19.58
N ASN A 112 0.24 10.92 20.76
CA ASN A 112 0.86 9.78 21.45
C ASN A 112 -0.15 8.66 21.77
N LYS A 113 -1.43 8.99 22.00
CA LYS A 113 -2.50 8.00 22.18
C LYS A 113 -2.82 7.22 20.89
N GLN A 114 -2.60 7.81 19.73
CA GLN A 114 -2.85 7.20 18.42
C GLN A 114 -1.60 6.51 17.84
N PHE A 115 -0.42 7.00 18.23
CA PHE A 115 0.88 6.49 17.84
C PHE A 115 1.09 5.10 18.44
N SER A 116 0.83 4.07 17.65
CA SER A 116 0.95 2.68 18.09
C SER A 116 2.11 1.95 17.43
N THR A 117 2.93 2.66 16.65
CA THR A 117 3.97 2.01 15.86
C THR A 117 5.24 1.69 16.63
N ARG A 118 5.75 0.47 16.49
CA ARG A 118 7.02 0.02 17.13
C ARG A 118 8.23 0.15 16.22
N ASN A 119 8.03 0.25 14.91
CA ASN A 119 9.08 0.28 13.89
C ASN A 119 9.25 1.68 13.27
N MET A 120 8.90 2.73 14.02
CA MET A 120 8.86 4.11 13.52
C MET A 120 8.00 4.27 12.26
N GLY A 121 6.93 3.50 12.11
CA GLY A 121 5.98 3.63 11.01
C GLY A 121 6.55 3.28 9.63
N LEU A 122 7.59 2.46 9.57
CA LEU A 122 8.22 2.07 8.30
C LEU A 122 7.41 1.00 7.58
N SER A 123 6.87 0.03 8.32
CA SER A 123 5.99 -1.01 7.80
C SER A 123 4.75 -1.18 8.66
N LEU A 124 3.71 -1.79 8.10
CA LEU A 124 2.49 -2.11 8.82
C LEU A 124 1.99 -3.50 8.42
N LYS A 125 1.15 -4.09 9.28
CA LYS A 125 0.43 -5.34 9.01
C LYS A 125 -0.99 -5.03 8.53
N VAL A 126 -1.36 -5.56 7.37
CA VAL A 126 -2.76 -5.53 6.91
C VAL A 126 -3.53 -6.64 7.63
N ARG A 127 -4.65 -6.29 8.25
CA ARG A 127 -5.58 -7.21 8.94
C ARG A 127 -6.80 -7.47 8.06
N GLY A 128 -7.35 -8.67 8.18
CA GLY A 128 -8.56 -9.10 7.46
C GLY A 128 -8.29 -9.70 6.08
N ASP A 129 -7.05 -9.66 5.59
CA ASP A 129 -6.65 -10.35 4.37
C ASP A 129 -5.14 -10.66 4.43
N PRO A 130 -4.73 -11.91 4.74
CA PRO A 130 -3.32 -12.29 4.76
C PRO A 130 -2.68 -12.33 3.38
N TYR A 131 -3.49 -12.36 2.31
CA TYR A 131 -3.02 -12.45 0.93
C TYR A 131 -3.00 -11.11 0.19
N MET A 132 -3.17 -9.99 0.91
CA MET A 132 -3.28 -8.66 0.30
C MET A 132 -2.08 -8.33 -0.59
N GLU A 133 -0.86 -8.59 -0.12
CA GLU A 133 0.35 -8.31 -0.89
C GLU A 133 0.42 -9.15 -2.18
N GLN A 134 0.07 -10.44 -2.11
CA GLN A 134 0.04 -11.31 -3.29
C GLN A 134 -1.00 -10.83 -4.31
N LYS A 135 -2.16 -10.37 -3.85
CA LYS A 135 -3.21 -9.82 -4.73
C LYS A 135 -2.76 -8.54 -5.43
N LEU A 136 -2.13 -7.61 -4.70
CA LEU A 136 -1.59 -6.39 -5.32
C LEU A 136 -0.51 -6.74 -6.35
N ASN A 137 0.39 -7.67 -6.05
CA ASN A 137 1.41 -8.13 -7.00
C ASN A 137 0.82 -8.81 -8.25
N ARG A 138 -0.27 -9.56 -8.08
CA ARG A 138 -1.04 -10.14 -9.20
C ARG A 138 -1.61 -9.04 -10.09
N LEU A 139 -2.28 -8.03 -9.52
CA LEU A 139 -2.81 -6.89 -10.26
C LEU A 139 -1.71 -6.13 -11.03
N VAL A 140 -0.55 -5.92 -10.40
CA VAL A 140 0.60 -5.29 -11.07
C VAL A 140 1.09 -6.13 -12.25
N SER A 141 1.13 -7.45 -12.10
CA SER A 141 1.58 -8.37 -13.15
C SER A 141 0.62 -8.35 -14.34
N GLU A 142 -0.68 -8.47 -14.08
CA GLU A 142 -1.75 -8.39 -15.09
C GLU A 142 -1.74 -7.03 -15.82
N TRP A 143 -1.56 -5.94 -15.08
CA TRP A 143 -1.44 -4.60 -15.67
C TRP A 143 -0.22 -4.45 -16.58
N ARG A 144 0.94 -5.01 -16.17
CA ARG A 144 2.17 -4.98 -16.98
C ARG A 144 2.04 -5.81 -18.27
N THR A 145 1.36 -6.94 -18.23
CA THR A 145 1.14 -7.78 -19.42
C THR A 145 0.20 -7.11 -20.40
N ASN A 146 -0.89 -6.50 -19.93
CA ASN A 146 -1.88 -5.86 -20.79
C ASN A 146 -1.29 -4.66 -21.55
N ARG A 147 -0.48 -3.83 -20.87
CA ARG A 147 0.16 -2.67 -21.52
C ARG A 147 1.13 -3.01 -22.65
N ARG A 148 1.77 -4.18 -22.62
CA ARG A 148 2.67 -4.59 -23.71
C ARG A 148 1.86 -4.88 -24.98
N SER A 149 0.71 -5.52 -24.84
CA SER A 149 -0.19 -5.79 -25.94
C SER A 149 -0.71 -4.51 -26.59
N ASP A 150 -1.08 -3.51 -25.77
CA ASP A 150 -1.55 -2.21 -26.27
C ASP A 150 -0.43 -1.46 -27.03
N SER A 151 0.78 -1.41 -26.47
CA SER A 151 1.92 -0.74 -27.15
C SER A 151 2.30 -1.41 -28.47
N PHE A 152 2.12 -2.74 -28.56
CA PHE A 152 2.41 -3.50 -29.76
C PHE A 152 1.32 -3.35 -30.82
N ALA A 153 0.04 -3.31 -30.39
CA ALA A 153 -1.10 -3.05 -31.27
C ALA A 153 -1.10 -1.59 -31.80
N GLU A 154 -0.78 -0.60 -30.96
CA GLU A 154 -0.60 0.78 -31.37
C GLU A 154 0.58 0.92 -32.34
N TRP A 155 1.71 0.26 -32.06
CA TRP A 155 2.86 0.24 -32.98
C TRP A 155 2.51 -0.37 -34.35
N PHE A 156 1.71 -1.43 -34.40
CA PHE A 156 1.23 -2.01 -35.65
C PHE A 156 0.25 -1.11 -36.40
N ASN A 157 -0.60 -0.36 -35.71
CA ASN A 157 -1.50 0.58 -36.36
C ASN A 157 -0.77 1.81 -36.89
N GLU A 158 0.24 2.32 -36.17
CA GLU A 158 1.02 3.50 -36.60
C GLU A 158 2.03 3.19 -37.71
N ASN A 159 2.61 1.97 -37.74
CA ASN A 159 3.61 1.59 -38.75
C ASN A 159 3.07 0.65 -39.85
N GLY A 160 1.86 0.10 -39.68
CA GLY A 160 1.25 -0.85 -40.61
C GLY A 160 0.20 -0.26 -41.55
N ALA A 161 -0.23 0.99 -41.36
CA ALA A 161 -1.24 1.65 -42.19
C ALA A 161 -0.63 2.54 -43.30
N GLY A 162 0.60 2.24 -43.73
CA GLY A 162 1.16 2.74 -44.99
C GLY A 162 0.63 1.93 -46.18
N SER A 163 -0.63 2.19 -46.54
CA SER A 163 -1.25 2.02 -47.87
C SER A 163 -0.37 1.36 -48.96
N ARG A 164 -0.27 0.03 -48.96
CA ARG A 164 -0.11 -0.75 -50.20
C ARG A 164 -1.22 -1.77 -50.25
N SER A 165 -2.29 -1.37 -50.93
CA SER A 165 -3.42 -2.20 -51.33
C SER A 165 -3.06 -3.24 -52.39
N ASP A 166 -1.85 -3.81 -52.33
CA ASP A 166 -1.42 -4.85 -53.25
C ASP A 166 -1.43 -6.19 -52.51
N SER A 167 -2.51 -6.93 -52.73
CA SER A 167 -2.58 -8.40 -52.73
C SER A 167 -1.82 -9.14 -51.62
N PHE A 168 -2.39 -9.22 -50.41
CA PHE A 168 -2.03 -10.27 -49.44
C PHE A 168 -3.00 -11.47 -49.47
N ALA A 169 -3.99 -11.44 -50.38
CA ALA A 169 -4.88 -12.58 -50.63
C ALA A 169 -4.22 -13.68 -51.50
N GLU A 170 -3.01 -13.46 -52.02
CA GLU A 170 -2.32 -14.44 -52.87
C GLU A 170 -1.32 -15.37 -52.15
N LEU A 171 -1.06 -15.21 -50.84
CA LEU A 171 -0.04 -16.02 -50.14
C LEU A 171 -0.56 -17.22 -49.35
N PHE A 172 -1.88 -17.46 -49.33
CA PHE A 172 -2.46 -18.66 -48.70
C PHE A 172 -3.18 -19.61 -49.65
N ASN A 173 -3.10 -19.38 -50.96
CA ASN A 173 -3.48 -20.37 -51.97
C ASN A 173 -2.24 -21.05 -52.55
N TYR A 174 -1.61 -21.91 -51.77
CA TYR A 174 -0.83 -23.01 -52.33
C TYR A 174 -1.45 -24.33 -51.88
N SER A 175 -2.10 -24.98 -52.84
CA SER A 175 -2.67 -26.31 -52.71
C SER A 175 -1.57 -27.32 -52.40
N GLY A 176 -1.71 -28.01 -51.28
CA GLY A 176 -0.98 -29.22 -50.96
C GLY A 176 -1.95 -30.23 -50.39
N ALA A 177 -2.56 -31.03 -51.26
CA ALA A 177 -3.42 -32.15 -50.92
C ALA A 177 -2.70 -33.10 -49.94
N GLY A 178 -3.35 -33.44 -48.83
CA GLY A 178 -2.80 -34.30 -47.79
C GLY A 178 -3.91 -34.91 -46.94
N ASN A 179 -4.50 -35.96 -47.50
CA ASN A 179 -5.61 -36.76 -47.00
C ASN A 179 -5.27 -37.46 -45.65
N ILE A 180 -5.91 -37.09 -44.52
CA ILE A 180 -5.93 -37.93 -43.31
C ILE A 180 -7.34 -38.00 -42.72
N ARG A 181 -8.05 -39.02 -43.19
CA ARG A 181 -8.92 -39.98 -42.49
C ARG A 181 -9.43 -39.58 -41.09
N ARG A 182 -10.75 -39.38 -41.03
CA ARG A 182 -11.58 -39.46 -39.82
C ARG A 182 -11.54 -40.89 -39.27
N GLU A 183 -11.21 -41.05 -38.00
CA GLU A 183 -11.78 -42.13 -37.18
C GLU A 183 -12.41 -41.51 -35.93
N SER A 184 -13.72 -41.71 -35.87
CA SER A 184 -14.60 -41.55 -34.73
C SER A 184 -14.24 -42.56 -33.63
N GLY A 185 -14.32 -42.14 -32.37
CA GLY A 185 -14.51 -43.10 -31.29
C GLY A 185 -14.14 -42.60 -29.90
N LEU A 186 -15.15 -42.64 -29.04
CA LEU A 186 -15.07 -42.99 -27.62
C LEU A 186 -14.78 -41.86 -26.63
N SER A 187 -15.89 -41.41 -26.04
CA SER A 187 -16.07 -41.18 -24.62
C SER A 187 -15.05 -41.90 -23.71
N ASN A 188 -14.39 -41.14 -22.83
CA ASN A 188 -13.98 -41.71 -21.55
C ASN A 188 -14.10 -40.68 -20.42
N SER A 189 -15.03 -41.00 -19.52
CA SER A 189 -15.16 -40.55 -18.14
C SER A 189 -14.03 -41.11 -17.27
N GLY A 190 -13.51 -40.32 -16.34
CA GLY A 190 -12.59 -40.78 -15.29
C GLY A 190 -11.64 -39.67 -14.87
N SER A 191 -11.94 -38.92 -13.82
CA SER A 191 -11.44 -39.18 -12.46
C SER A 191 -9.91 -39.27 -12.39
N ASN A 192 -9.28 -38.28 -11.75
CA ASN A 192 -8.34 -38.45 -10.63
C ASN A 192 -7.48 -37.19 -10.49
N TYR A 193 -7.85 -36.32 -9.54
CA TYR A 193 -6.89 -35.43 -8.89
C TYR A 193 -5.99 -36.31 -8.02
N THR A 194 -4.84 -36.73 -8.54
CA THR A 194 -3.76 -37.23 -7.70
C THR A 194 -3.00 -36.04 -7.12
N ASP A 195 -3.21 -35.90 -5.82
CA ASP A 195 -2.29 -35.37 -4.82
C ASP A 195 -0.82 -35.63 -5.20
N ILE A 196 -0.07 -34.55 -5.50
CA ILE A 196 1.39 -34.58 -5.53
C ILE A 196 1.86 -33.68 -4.40
N GLY A 197 1.90 -34.27 -3.21
CA GLY A 197 2.73 -33.83 -2.11
C GLY A 197 4.18 -33.75 -2.57
N ARG A 198 4.66 -32.52 -2.81
CA ARG A 198 6.07 -32.24 -3.05
C ARG A 198 6.73 -31.98 -1.70
N GLN A 199 7.04 -33.06 -0.98
CA GLN A 199 8.09 -33.04 0.03
C GLN A 199 9.42 -32.85 -0.71
N SER A 200 10.05 -31.69 -0.53
CA SER A 200 11.47 -31.54 -0.82
C SER A 200 12.21 -31.49 0.51
N ASN A 201 12.83 -32.63 0.82
CA ASN A 201 13.98 -32.70 1.70
C ASN A 201 15.10 -31.88 1.07
N ILE A 202 15.53 -30.82 1.73
CA ILE A 202 16.87 -30.26 1.55
C ILE A 202 17.56 -30.38 2.90
N ALA A 203 18.33 -31.45 3.01
CA ALA A 203 19.28 -31.66 4.08
C ALA A 203 20.53 -30.81 3.83
N ASN A 204 21.04 -30.26 4.94
CA ASN A 204 22.45 -30.03 5.24
C ASN A 204 23.31 -29.28 4.24
N GLU A 205 23.51 -27.99 4.54
CA GLU A 205 24.83 -27.38 4.35
C GLU A 205 25.20 -26.58 5.61
N GLN A 206 25.95 -27.25 6.50
CA GLN A 206 26.64 -26.58 7.60
C GLN A 206 27.83 -25.81 7.04
N VAL A 207 27.65 -24.51 6.79
CA VAL A 207 28.77 -23.58 6.67
C VAL A 207 28.94 -22.88 8.02
N ARG A 208 30.01 -23.27 8.72
CA ARG A 208 30.56 -22.57 9.88
C ARG A 208 31.02 -21.19 9.41
N SER A 209 30.34 -20.14 9.87
CA SER A 209 30.87 -18.78 9.89
C SER A 209 30.84 -18.29 11.33
N THR A 210 32.01 -18.37 11.96
CA THR A 210 32.34 -17.70 13.21
C THR A 210 32.31 -16.19 12.98
N ALA A 211 31.20 -15.55 13.33
CA ALA A 211 31.13 -14.11 13.48
C ALA A 211 30.81 -13.80 14.95
N SER A 212 31.81 -13.20 15.59
CA SER A 212 31.82 -12.61 16.92
C SER A 212 30.58 -11.76 17.20
N ASN A 213 29.80 -12.16 18.21
CA ASN A 213 28.78 -11.33 18.84
C ASN A 213 29.45 -10.16 19.58
N PRO A 214 29.14 -8.89 19.28
CA PRO A 214 29.42 -7.81 20.21
C PRO A 214 28.44 -7.92 21.40
N SER A 215 29.03 -8.22 22.57
CA SER A 215 28.43 -8.08 23.89
C SER A 215 27.88 -6.66 24.07
N TRP A 216 26.56 -6.51 24.02
CA TRP A 216 25.88 -5.31 24.51
C TRP A 216 25.66 -5.51 26.01
N THR A 217 26.58 -4.99 26.82
CA THR A 217 26.41 -4.89 28.26
C THR A 217 25.23 -3.96 28.57
N ALA A 218 24.18 -4.55 29.13
CA ALA A 218 23.00 -3.88 29.62
C ALA A 218 23.37 -2.92 30.77
N SER A 219 23.52 -1.63 30.45
CA SER A 219 23.57 -0.56 31.44
C SER A 219 22.15 -0.28 31.92
N HIS A 220 21.76 -0.94 33.02
CA HIS A 220 20.54 -0.63 33.78
C HIS A 220 20.67 0.77 34.42
N SER A 221 20.23 1.81 33.71
CA SER A 221 19.96 3.11 34.31
C SER A 221 18.65 3.05 35.09
N ARG A 222 18.76 2.96 36.42
CA ARG A 222 17.65 3.03 37.37
C ARG A 222 17.07 4.44 37.35
N TYR A 223 16.02 4.67 36.58
CA TYR A 223 15.13 5.80 36.81
C TYR A 223 14.13 5.39 37.89
N SER A 224 14.44 5.75 39.13
CA SER A 224 13.47 5.78 40.23
C SER A 224 12.42 6.83 39.90
N THR A 225 11.21 6.40 39.53
CA THR A 225 10.04 7.28 39.50
C THR A 225 9.50 7.43 40.92
N PRO A 226 9.27 8.66 41.42
CA PRO A 226 8.57 8.84 42.68
C PRO A 226 7.10 8.43 42.52
N LYS A 227 6.68 7.57 43.44
CA LYS A 227 5.30 7.10 43.64
C LYS A 227 4.41 8.31 43.99
N PRO A 228 3.37 8.65 43.20
CA PRO A 228 2.42 9.67 43.62
C PRO A 228 1.59 9.13 44.80
N ALA A 229 1.53 9.92 45.87
CA ALA A 229 0.73 9.66 47.04
C ALA A 229 -0.75 9.56 46.65
N ALA A 230 -1.44 8.59 47.28
CA ALA A 230 -2.87 8.40 47.17
C ALA A 230 -3.57 9.46 48.03
N ASP A 231 -4.15 10.48 47.39
CA ASP A 231 -5.13 11.34 48.04
C ASP A 231 -6.53 10.76 47.79
N THR A 232 -7.01 10.04 48.79
CA THR A 232 -8.41 9.71 48.98
C THR A 232 -9.18 10.97 49.35
N SER A 233 -9.91 11.56 48.40
CA SER A 233 -11.03 12.47 48.68
C SER A 233 -12.33 11.85 48.18
N SER A 234 -13.05 11.26 49.12
CA SER A 234 -14.45 10.84 49.04
C SER A 234 -15.34 12.04 48.74
N SER A 235 -16.08 12.00 47.63
CA SER A 235 -17.21 12.89 47.37
C SER A 235 -18.35 12.03 46.82
N LYS A 236 -19.32 11.76 47.68
CA LYS A 236 -20.61 11.19 47.33
C LYS A 236 -21.41 12.28 46.61
N GLY A 237 -21.76 12.04 45.35
CA GLY A 237 -22.73 12.83 44.62
C GLY A 237 -23.79 11.90 44.04
N ASP A 238 -24.90 11.77 44.75
CA ASP A 238 -26.10 11.09 44.28
C ASP A 238 -26.70 11.87 43.10
N GLY A 239 -26.72 11.25 41.93
CA GLY A 239 -27.24 11.82 40.69
C GLY A 239 -28.30 10.92 40.08
N SER A 240 -29.55 11.28 40.35
CA SER A 240 -30.80 10.67 39.86
C SER A 240 -30.81 10.39 38.35
N TRP A 241 -31.23 9.18 37.97
CA TRP A 241 -31.56 8.82 36.59
C TRP A 241 -33.03 9.17 36.32
N CYS A 242 -33.27 10.15 35.46
CA CYS A 242 -34.60 10.42 34.94
C CYS A 242 -34.79 9.65 33.62
N VAL A 243 -35.67 8.66 33.67
CA VAL A 243 -36.28 7.99 32.51
C VAL A 243 -37.43 8.88 32.04
N ILE A 244 -37.45 9.26 30.76
CA ILE A 244 -38.68 9.70 30.10
C ILE A 244 -38.80 8.91 28.79
N LEU A 245 -39.98 8.30 28.67
CA LEU A 245 -40.49 7.48 27.57
C LEU A 245 -40.61 8.24 26.25
#